data_AF-A0A922IUP5-F1
#
_entry.id   AF-A0A922IUP5-F1
#
_cell.length_a   1.000
_cell.length_b   1.000
_cell.length_c   1.000
_cell.angle_alpha   90.00
_cell.angle_beta   90.00
_cell.angle_gamma   90.00
#
_symmetry.space_group_name_H-M   'P 1'
#
loop_
_entity.id
_entity.type
_entity.pdbx_description
1 polymer ?
#
loop_
_entity_poly.entity_id
_entity_poly.type
_entity_poly.pdbx_seq_one_letter_code
_entity_poly.pdbx_strand_id
1 'polypeptide(L)'
;MNIPDADEDLLAIDTEKLDSILENRDEVINKQTIPELIPDETYNFSKQFSPIIRLYSSTIYDRIHAVYSTDPFLSDQELNKLGRTTRKIPVYLGISIGMIAGVMHAFVSYDEFLRANKYTIFVNNETARRHSLDHCILKGAVFGISTGCKVTILTGGFYTLPLLFSAIQGKTSYWEHAVGWGITGSLYCFNRGFKRMLIAGMIASVPGLLTGVLSMLACRASNSTFEELYAKYLNETQKI
;
A
#
# COMPACT_ATOMS: atom_id res chain seq x y z
N MET A 1 23.11 -62.92 -8.21
CA MET A 1 21.93 -62.69 -7.36
C MET A 1 20.75 -62.74 -8.31
N ASN A 2 20.00 -63.84 -8.35
CA ASN A 2 18.85 -64.00 -9.26
C ASN A 2 17.72 -63.12 -8.73
N ILE A 3 17.19 -62.25 -9.60
CA ILE A 3 15.97 -61.50 -9.32
C ILE A 3 14.84 -62.42 -9.76
N PRO A 4 13.88 -62.79 -8.89
CA PRO A 4 12.77 -63.64 -9.28
C PRO A 4 11.88 -62.90 -10.29
N ASP A 5 11.56 -63.55 -11.41
CA ASP A 5 10.85 -62.97 -12.55
C ASP A 5 9.31 -63.09 -12.44
N ALA A 6 8.79 -63.68 -11.35
CA ALA A 6 7.36 -63.89 -11.14
C ALA A 6 6.89 -63.32 -9.78
N ASP A 7 5.78 -62.57 -9.82
CA ASP A 7 5.18 -61.88 -8.66
C ASP A 7 4.73 -62.84 -7.53
N GLU A 8 4.56 -64.12 -7.84
CA GLU A 8 4.21 -65.20 -6.90
C GLU A 8 5.27 -65.41 -5.81
N ASP A 9 6.55 -65.30 -6.17
CA ASP A 9 7.68 -65.49 -5.25
C ASP A 9 7.85 -64.31 -4.29
N LEU A 10 7.36 -63.12 -4.68
CA LEU A 10 7.50 -61.89 -3.89
C LEU A 10 6.44 -61.76 -2.81
N LEU A 11 5.23 -62.26 -3.07
CA LEU A 11 4.05 -62.06 -2.22
C LEU A 11 3.58 -63.32 -1.48
N ALA A 12 4.16 -64.49 -1.79
CA ALA A 12 3.86 -65.79 -1.15
C ALA A 12 2.34 -66.13 -1.12
N ILE A 13 1.59 -65.59 -2.06
CA ILE A 13 0.14 -65.77 -2.23
C ILE A 13 -0.10 -66.10 -3.70
N ASP A 14 -0.86 -67.16 -3.97
CA ASP A 14 -1.21 -67.57 -5.34
C ASP A 14 -1.90 -66.42 -6.10
N THR A 15 -1.53 -66.23 -7.36
CA THR A 15 -2.01 -65.16 -8.25
C THR A 15 -3.53 -65.14 -8.40
N GLU A 16 -4.17 -66.30 -8.54
CA GLU A 16 -5.64 -66.39 -8.59
C GLU A 16 -6.31 -65.90 -7.29
N LYS A 17 -5.66 -66.13 -6.15
CA LYS A 17 -6.15 -65.69 -4.85
C LYS A 17 -5.95 -64.18 -4.69
N LEU A 18 -4.87 -63.64 -5.22
CA LEU A 18 -4.62 -62.19 -5.26
C LEU A 18 -5.66 -61.47 -6.12
N ASP A 19 -5.96 -62.01 -7.30
CA ASP A 19 -6.96 -61.43 -8.22
C ASP A 19 -8.35 -61.43 -7.61
N SER A 20 -8.77 -62.51 -6.94
CA SER A 20 -10.06 -62.53 -6.23
C SER A 20 -10.14 -61.54 -5.06
N ILE A 21 -9.02 -61.27 -4.38
CA ILE A 21 -8.94 -60.25 -3.31
C ILE A 21 -9.04 -58.84 -3.91
N LEU A 22 -8.38 -58.60 -5.05
CA LEU A 22 -8.45 -57.34 -5.76
C LEU A 22 -9.84 -57.07 -6.33
N GLU A 23 -10.48 -58.08 -6.93
CA GLU A 23 -11.85 -57.98 -7.46
C GLU A 23 -12.87 -57.71 -6.33
N ASN A 24 -12.73 -58.37 -5.18
CA ASN A 24 -13.57 -58.10 -4.01
C ASN A 24 -13.33 -56.69 -3.44
N ARG A 25 -12.07 -56.22 -3.40
CA ARG A 25 -11.75 -54.84 -3.01
C ARG A 25 -12.40 -53.83 -3.97
N ASP A 26 -12.31 -54.07 -5.26
CA ASP A 26 -12.86 -53.17 -6.28
C ASP A 26 -14.40 -53.17 -6.25
N GLU A 27 -15.04 -54.30 -5.96
CA GLU A 27 -16.48 -54.35 -5.68
C GLU A 27 -16.87 -53.57 -4.43
N VAL A 28 -16.09 -53.65 -3.35
CA VAL A 28 -16.34 -52.90 -2.10
C VAL A 28 -16.15 -51.39 -2.30
N ILE A 29 -15.17 -50.99 -3.11
CA ILE A 29 -14.96 -49.59 -3.51
C ILE A 29 -16.13 -49.11 -4.38
N ASN A 30 -16.55 -49.91 -5.36
CA ASN A 30 -17.63 -49.53 -6.29
C ASN A 30 -19.01 -49.50 -5.61
N LYS A 31 -19.26 -50.37 -4.63
CA LYS A 31 -20.48 -50.40 -3.81
C LYS A 31 -20.48 -49.37 -2.67
N GLN A 32 -19.47 -48.48 -2.58
CA GLN A 32 -19.36 -47.38 -1.61
C GLN A 32 -19.66 -47.80 -0.16
N THR A 33 -19.26 -49.01 0.24
CA THR A 33 -19.67 -49.58 1.54
C THR A 33 -18.77 -49.15 2.70
N ILE A 34 -17.61 -48.54 2.38
CA ILE A 34 -16.67 -48.00 3.36
C ILE A 34 -16.92 -46.48 3.47
N PRO A 35 -17.46 -45.99 4.61
CA PRO A 35 -17.79 -44.58 4.77
C PRO A 35 -16.58 -43.62 4.70
N GLU A 36 -15.35 -44.12 4.89
CA GLU A 36 -14.11 -43.36 4.75
C GLU A 36 -13.63 -43.16 3.29
N LEU A 37 -14.13 -43.95 2.33
CA LEU A 37 -13.76 -43.86 0.91
C LEU A 37 -14.85 -43.24 0.03
N ILE A 38 -16.01 -42.91 0.60
CA ILE A 38 -16.96 -42.01 -0.05
C ILE A 38 -16.22 -40.67 -0.16
N PRO A 39 -15.94 -40.15 -1.37
CA PRO A 39 -15.47 -38.78 -1.48
C PRO A 39 -16.58 -37.94 -0.89
N ASP A 40 -16.35 -37.42 0.31
CA ASP A 40 -17.29 -36.57 1.00
C ASP A 40 -17.54 -35.38 0.06
N GLU A 41 -18.70 -35.34 -0.63
CA GLU A 41 -19.11 -34.17 -1.43
C GLU A 41 -19.16 -32.91 -0.55
N THR A 42 -19.12 -33.08 0.77
CA THR A 42 -18.97 -32.04 1.78
C THR A 42 -17.55 -31.49 1.89
N TYR A 43 -16.54 -32.11 1.28
CA TYR A 43 -15.19 -31.57 1.09
C TYR A 43 -15.06 -30.72 -0.19
N ASN A 44 -16.18 -30.12 -0.61
CA ASN A 44 -16.15 -28.87 -1.34
C ASN A 44 -15.43 -27.81 -0.48
N PHE A 45 -14.13 -27.62 -0.73
CA PHE A 45 -13.33 -26.52 -0.20
C PHE A 45 -13.88 -25.13 -0.59
N SER A 46 -14.92 -25.08 -1.43
CA SER A 46 -15.80 -23.93 -1.65
C SER A 46 -16.77 -23.69 -0.50
N LYS A 47 -16.33 -23.85 0.76
CA LYS A 47 -17.02 -23.17 1.85
C LYS A 47 -16.88 -21.69 1.53
N GLN A 48 -17.98 -21.11 1.05
CA GLN A 48 -18.17 -19.70 0.82
C GLN A 48 -18.08 -19.01 2.18
N PHE A 49 -16.85 -18.92 2.68
CA PHE A 49 -16.52 -18.18 3.87
C PHE A 49 -16.93 -16.75 3.57
N SER A 50 -17.82 -16.21 4.39
CA SER A 50 -18.16 -14.79 4.28
C SER A 50 -16.84 -14.00 4.22
N PRO A 51 -16.73 -13.01 3.31
CA PRO A 51 -15.47 -12.32 3.06
C PRO A 51 -14.90 -11.66 4.33
N ILE A 52 -15.75 -11.42 5.34
CA ILE A 52 -15.43 -10.92 6.67
C ILE A 52 -14.58 -11.92 7.48
N ILE A 53 -14.89 -13.22 7.42
CA ILE A 53 -14.13 -14.25 8.14
C ILE A 53 -12.74 -14.40 7.50
N ARG A 54 -12.67 -14.32 6.17
CA ARG A 54 -11.40 -14.37 5.42
C ARG A 54 -10.55 -13.11 5.61
N LEU A 55 -11.18 -11.96 5.74
CA LEU A 55 -10.52 -10.73 6.18
C LEU A 55 -9.86 -10.95 7.54
N TYR A 56 -10.55 -11.53 8.51
CA TYR A 56 -9.97 -11.74 9.85
C TYR A 56 -8.86 -12.82 9.86
N SER A 57 -8.90 -13.80 8.96
CA SER A 57 -7.86 -14.82 8.81
C SER A 57 -6.68 -14.40 7.93
N SER A 58 -6.77 -13.27 7.20
CA SER A 58 -5.67 -12.82 6.34
C SER A 58 -4.52 -12.19 7.12
N THR A 59 -3.30 -12.51 6.69
CA THR A 59 -2.06 -11.98 7.27
C THR A 59 -1.89 -10.50 6.94
N ILE A 60 -1.25 -9.73 7.85
CA ILE A 60 -0.94 -8.31 7.64
C ILE A 60 -0.23 -8.06 6.30
N TYR A 61 0.73 -8.92 5.95
CA TYR A 61 1.46 -8.84 4.68
C TYR A 61 0.53 -8.88 3.47
N ASP A 62 -0.47 -9.77 3.49
CA ASP A 62 -1.41 -9.94 2.38
C ASP A 62 -2.30 -8.70 2.20
N ARG A 63 -2.74 -8.09 3.31
CA ARG A 63 -3.52 -6.84 3.28
C ARG A 63 -2.71 -5.66 2.73
N ILE A 64 -1.45 -5.52 3.15
CA ILE A 64 -0.56 -4.47 2.63
C ILE A 64 -0.25 -4.72 1.15
N HIS A 65 0.01 -5.97 0.78
CA HIS A 65 0.26 -6.34 -0.61
C HIS A 65 -0.96 -6.04 -1.50
N ALA A 66 -2.18 -6.33 -1.05
CA ALA A 66 -3.40 -6.03 -1.78
C ALA A 66 -3.58 -4.52 -2.07
N VAL A 67 -3.18 -3.65 -1.14
CA VAL A 67 -3.27 -2.19 -1.30
C VAL A 67 -2.19 -1.64 -2.24
N TYR A 68 -0.97 -2.19 -2.21
CA TYR A 68 0.20 -1.66 -2.91
C TYR A 68 0.68 -2.53 -4.08
N SER A 69 -0.11 -3.52 -4.50
CA SER A 69 0.26 -4.42 -5.60
C SER A 69 0.42 -3.66 -6.91
N THR A 70 1.51 -3.96 -7.63
CA THR A 70 1.80 -3.32 -8.93
C THR A 70 1.25 -4.14 -10.10
N ASP A 71 0.61 -5.27 -9.81
CA ASP A 71 0.16 -6.21 -10.83
C ASP A 71 -0.86 -5.56 -11.80
N PRO A 72 -0.67 -5.71 -13.12
CA PRO A 72 -1.61 -5.20 -14.11
C PRO A 72 -3.01 -5.81 -13.99
N PHE A 73 -3.12 -7.08 -13.59
CA PHE A 73 -4.41 -7.76 -13.43
C PHE A 73 -5.22 -7.26 -12.24
N LEU A 74 -4.55 -6.75 -11.21
CA LEU A 74 -5.17 -6.20 -10.00
C LEU A 74 -5.33 -4.67 -10.09
N SER A 75 -5.05 -4.04 -11.24
CA SER A 75 -5.08 -2.58 -11.36
C SER A 75 -6.48 -1.99 -11.31
N ASP A 76 -7.47 -2.74 -11.76
CA ASP A 76 -8.84 -2.26 -11.92
C ASP A 76 -9.64 -2.34 -10.62
N GLN A 77 -9.06 -2.95 -9.60
CA GLN A 77 -9.65 -3.10 -8.29
C GLN A 77 -9.61 -1.78 -7.53
N GLU A 78 -10.73 -1.43 -6.91
CA GLU A 78 -10.90 -0.15 -6.19
C GLU A 78 -9.84 0.04 -5.07
N LEU A 79 -9.45 -1.05 -4.40
CA LEU A 79 -8.44 -1.00 -3.33
C LEU A 79 -7.04 -0.63 -3.87
N ASN A 80 -6.65 -1.18 -5.03
CA ASN A 80 -5.37 -0.89 -5.65
C ASN A 80 -5.38 0.52 -6.30
N LYS A 81 -6.51 0.92 -6.91
CA LYS A 81 -6.71 2.30 -7.38
C LYS A 81 -6.52 3.32 -6.25
N LEU A 82 -7.06 3.02 -5.06
CA LEU A 82 -6.89 3.86 -3.87
C LEU A 82 -5.42 3.95 -3.46
N GLY A 83 -4.72 2.81 -3.35
CA GLY A 83 -3.28 2.78 -3.02
C GLY A 83 -2.42 3.57 -4.02
N ARG A 84 -2.67 3.42 -5.32
CA ARG A 84 -1.96 4.17 -6.38
C ARG A 84 -2.24 5.67 -6.32
N THR A 85 -3.50 6.04 -6.12
CA THR A 85 -3.93 7.45 -6.02
C THR A 85 -3.27 8.12 -4.82
N THR A 86 -3.27 7.45 -3.68
CA THR A 86 -2.62 7.89 -2.44
C THR A 86 -1.10 8.10 -2.60
N ARG A 87 -0.41 7.32 -3.46
CA ARG A 87 1.01 7.52 -3.74
C ARG A 87 1.27 8.68 -4.71
N LYS A 88 0.38 8.91 -5.68
CA LYS A 88 0.55 9.91 -6.75
C LYS A 88 0.22 11.33 -6.29
N ILE A 89 -0.86 11.52 -5.53
CA ILE A 89 -1.34 12.84 -5.09
C ILE A 89 -0.24 13.67 -4.39
N PRO A 90 0.53 13.13 -3.42
CA PRO A 90 1.58 13.88 -2.72
C PRO A 90 2.70 14.37 -3.64
N VAL A 91 3.01 13.59 -4.69
CA VAL A 91 4.04 13.95 -5.66
C VAL A 91 3.55 15.10 -6.53
N TYR A 92 2.34 15.01 -7.08
CA TYR A 92 1.77 16.08 -7.90
C TYR A 92 1.60 17.39 -7.11
N LEU A 93 1.11 17.32 -5.87
CA LEU A 93 0.97 18.49 -5.00
C LEU A 93 2.32 19.09 -4.60
N GLY A 94 3.32 18.26 -4.32
CA GLY A 94 4.65 18.76 -3.98
C GLY A 94 5.34 19.44 -5.17
N ILE A 95 5.21 18.89 -6.38
CA ILE A 95 5.75 19.51 -7.60
C ILE A 95 5.03 20.84 -7.87
N SER A 96 3.71 20.89 -7.81
CA SER A 96 2.96 22.12 -8.11
C SER A 96 3.24 23.23 -7.10
N ILE A 97 3.19 22.93 -5.80
CA ILE A 97 3.48 23.91 -4.74
C ILE A 97 4.96 24.30 -4.73
N GLY A 98 5.87 23.36 -4.98
CA GLY A 98 7.30 23.62 -5.10
C GLY A 98 7.63 24.57 -6.27
N MET A 99 6.97 24.39 -7.42
CA MET A 99 7.12 25.28 -8.59
C MET A 99 6.63 26.69 -8.27
N ILE A 100 5.43 26.84 -7.70
CA ILE A 100 4.87 28.15 -7.32
C ILE A 100 5.77 28.85 -6.31
N ALA A 101 6.22 28.14 -5.27
CA ALA A 101 7.12 28.67 -4.26
C ALA A 101 8.48 29.09 -4.85
N GLY A 102 9.02 28.30 -5.79
CA GLY A 102 10.27 28.62 -6.48
C GLY A 102 10.18 29.89 -7.31
N VAL A 103 9.09 30.07 -8.08
CA VAL A 103 8.86 31.27 -8.89
C VAL A 103 8.69 32.52 -8.01
N MET A 104 7.91 32.43 -6.93
CA MET A 104 7.76 33.55 -5.99
C MET A 104 9.09 33.95 -5.35
N HIS A 105 9.91 32.95 -4.96
CA HIS A 105 11.22 33.21 -4.37
C HIS A 105 12.23 33.74 -5.40
N ALA A 106 12.08 33.40 -6.68
CA ALA A 106 12.89 33.93 -7.77
C ALA A 106 12.75 35.47 -7.83
N PHE A 107 11.52 35.99 -7.80
CA PHE A 107 11.28 37.45 -7.76
C PHE A 107 11.91 38.12 -6.55
N VAL A 108 11.79 37.53 -5.36
CA VAL A 108 12.40 38.07 -4.14
C VAL A 108 13.93 38.07 -4.23
N SER A 109 14.52 37.01 -4.77
CA SER A 109 15.97 36.89 -4.93
C SER A 109 16.55 37.84 -5.97
N TYR A 110 15.74 38.28 -6.95
CA TYR A 110 16.14 39.30 -7.90
C TYR A 110 16.30 40.67 -7.23
N ASP A 111 15.36 41.06 -6.36
CA ASP A 111 15.48 42.29 -5.57
C ASP A 111 16.69 42.25 -4.63
N GLU A 112 16.96 41.08 -4.03
CA GLU A 112 18.13 40.85 -3.20
C GLU A 112 19.43 41.02 -4.01
N PHE A 113 19.49 40.46 -5.22
CA PHE A 113 20.63 40.59 -6.13
C PHE A 113 20.90 42.05 -6.50
N LEU A 114 19.84 42.81 -6.82
CA LEU A 114 19.96 44.24 -7.15
C LEU A 114 20.47 45.05 -5.97
N ARG A 115 20.01 44.76 -4.75
CA ARG A 115 20.48 45.43 -3.54
C ARG A 115 21.94 45.09 -3.23
N ALA A 116 22.34 43.84 -3.38
CA ALA A 116 23.71 43.37 -3.12
C ALA A 116 24.71 43.93 -4.14
N ASN A 117 24.31 44.09 -5.40
CA ASN A 117 25.20 44.53 -6.49
C ASN A 117 25.00 45.99 -6.91
N LYS A 118 24.36 46.83 -6.08
CA LYS A 118 24.05 48.23 -6.40
C LYS A 118 25.29 49.06 -6.75
N TYR A 119 26.45 48.71 -6.21
CA TYR A 119 27.73 49.40 -6.42
C TYR A 119 28.73 48.60 -7.25
N THR A 120 28.35 47.42 -7.73
CA THR A 120 29.23 46.57 -8.54
C THR A 120 29.25 47.08 -9.97
N ILE A 121 30.44 47.42 -10.48
CA ILE A 121 30.62 47.82 -11.88
C ILE A 121 30.74 46.55 -12.72
N PHE A 122 29.74 46.26 -13.53
CA PHE A 122 29.80 45.16 -14.51
C PHE A 122 30.47 45.64 -15.79
N VAL A 123 31.30 44.77 -16.39
CA VAL A 123 32.01 45.07 -17.63
C VAL A 123 31.02 45.37 -18.77
N ASN A 124 29.98 44.53 -18.90
CA ASN A 124 28.94 44.66 -19.93
C ASN A 124 27.54 44.44 -19.32
N ASN A 125 26.52 45.12 -19.87
CA ASN A 125 25.13 44.92 -19.47
C ASN A 125 24.65 43.45 -19.63
N GLU A 126 25.16 42.74 -20.63
CA GLU A 126 24.85 41.33 -20.84
C GLU A 126 25.34 40.44 -19.70
N THR A 127 26.55 40.70 -19.19
CA THR A 127 27.12 39.95 -18.07
C THR A 127 26.31 40.18 -16.80
N ALA A 128 25.85 41.41 -16.55
CA ALA A 128 24.98 41.73 -15.43
C ALA A 128 23.63 41.00 -15.53
N ARG A 129 23.03 40.98 -16.73
CA ARG A 129 21.77 40.26 -16.97
C ARG A 129 21.93 38.76 -16.72
N ARG A 130 22.99 38.14 -17.24
CA ARG A 130 23.24 36.71 -17.04
C ARG A 130 23.46 36.37 -15.56
N HIS A 131 24.26 37.14 -14.85
CA HIS A 131 24.48 36.93 -13.41
C HIS A 131 23.20 37.07 -12.57
N SER A 132 22.36 38.07 -12.87
CA SER A 132 21.08 38.24 -12.17
C SER A 132 20.12 37.07 -12.41
N LEU A 133 20.04 36.58 -13.65
CA LEU A 133 19.20 35.44 -14.01
C LEU A 133 19.70 34.14 -13.35
N ASP A 134 21.00 33.85 -13.44
CA ASP A 134 21.57 32.65 -12.84
C ASP A 134 21.37 32.63 -11.32
N HIS A 135 21.58 33.78 -10.64
CA HIS A 135 21.36 33.90 -9.20
C HIS A 135 19.90 33.67 -8.80
N CYS A 136 18.98 34.30 -9.53
CA CYS A 136 17.55 34.23 -9.30
C CYS A 136 17.00 32.80 -9.52
N ILE A 137 17.38 32.17 -10.63
CA ILE A 137 16.95 30.82 -11.00
C ILE A 137 17.50 29.80 -10.00
N LEU A 138 18.78 29.88 -9.63
CA LEU A 138 19.38 28.92 -8.70
C LEU A 138 18.76 29.03 -7.30
N LYS A 139 18.62 30.25 -6.74
CA LYS A 139 17.98 30.43 -5.43
C LYS A 139 16.52 30.01 -5.45
N GLY A 140 15.78 30.39 -6.50
CA GLY A 140 14.39 29.97 -6.69
C GLY A 140 14.22 28.45 -6.80
N ALA A 141 15.08 27.79 -7.57
CA ALA A 141 15.05 26.34 -7.76
C ALA A 141 15.36 25.58 -6.46
N VAL A 142 16.43 25.96 -5.74
CA VAL A 142 16.79 25.31 -4.46
C VAL A 142 15.67 25.49 -3.43
N PHE A 143 15.08 26.69 -3.35
CA PHE A 143 13.97 26.95 -2.45
C PHE A 143 12.70 26.17 -2.84
N GLY A 144 12.38 26.11 -4.14
CA GLY A 144 11.25 25.38 -4.69
C GLY A 144 11.36 23.88 -4.44
N ILE A 145 12.53 23.28 -4.70
CA ILE A 145 12.80 21.86 -4.42
C ILE A 145 12.69 21.57 -2.93
N SER A 146 13.31 22.40 -2.07
CA SER A 146 13.23 22.22 -0.62
C SER A 146 11.80 22.27 -0.10
N THR A 147 11.01 23.23 -0.59
CA THR A 147 9.61 23.40 -0.19
C THR A 147 8.73 22.29 -0.75
N GLY A 148 8.93 21.90 -2.02
CA GLY A 148 8.21 20.81 -2.66
C GLY A 148 8.44 19.47 -1.94
N CYS A 149 9.68 19.13 -1.60
CA CYS A 149 9.99 17.92 -0.83
C CYS A 149 9.30 17.91 0.54
N LYS A 150 9.30 19.04 1.26
CA LYS A 150 8.60 19.17 2.55
C LYS A 150 7.09 18.94 2.40
N VAL A 151 6.48 19.50 1.37
CA VAL A 151 5.05 19.31 1.07
C VAL A 151 4.77 17.86 0.66
N THR A 152 5.60 17.22 -0.16
CA THR A 152 5.43 15.81 -0.53
C THR A 152 5.50 14.89 0.68
N ILE A 153 6.45 15.09 1.60
CA ILE A 153 6.56 14.29 2.82
C ILE A 153 5.33 14.51 3.71
N LEU A 154 4.92 15.77 3.88
CA LEU A 154 3.78 16.13 4.72
C LEU A 154 2.46 15.55 4.18
N THR A 155 2.16 15.81 2.91
CA THR A 155 0.97 15.28 2.24
C THR A 155 1.04 13.76 2.14
N GLY A 156 2.22 13.22 1.87
CA GLY A 156 2.49 11.78 1.83
C GLY A 156 2.06 11.12 3.12
N GLY A 157 2.61 11.56 4.25
CA GLY A 157 2.26 10.98 5.54
C GLY A 157 0.80 11.13 5.92
N PHE A 158 0.12 12.22 5.52
CA PHE A 158 -1.31 12.40 5.78
C PHE A 158 -2.22 11.44 5.01
N TYR A 159 -1.86 11.04 3.79
CA TYR A 159 -2.68 10.13 2.99
C TYR A 159 -2.21 8.67 3.08
N THR A 160 -0.89 8.42 3.11
CA THR A 160 -0.32 7.06 3.05
C THR A 160 -0.34 6.36 4.40
N LEU A 161 -0.03 7.05 5.50
CA LEU A 161 0.06 6.41 6.81
C LEU A 161 -1.30 5.95 7.33
N PRO A 162 -2.39 6.73 7.26
CA PRO A 162 -3.70 6.25 7.70
C PRO A 162 -4.13 5.00 6.91
N LEU A 163 -3.95 5.00 5.59
CA LEU A 163 -4.26 3.84 4.74
C LEU A 163 -3.42 2.61 5.10
N LEU A 164 -2.14 2.80 5.41
CA LEU A 164 -1.27 1.73 5.87
C LEU A 164 -1.74 1.17 7.22
N PHE A 165 -2.12 2.03 8.18
CA PHE A 165 -2.65 1.59 9.46
C PHE A 165 -3.99 0.87 9.31
N SER A 166 -4.89 1.36 8.45
CA SER A 166 -6.13 0.65 8.10
C SER A 166 -5.86 -0.72 7.50
N ALA A 167 -4.83 -0.85 6.66
CA ALA A 167 -4.43 -2.14 6.10
C ALA A 167 -3.87 -3.11 7.15
N ILE A 168 -3.07 -2.60 8.09
CA ILE A 168 -2.52 -3.40 9.20
C ILE A 168 -3.64 -3.89 10.11
N GLN A 169 -4.56 -3.02 10.50
CA GLN A 169 -5.69 -3.39 11.37
C GLN A 169 -6.74 -4.22 10.63
N GLY A 170 -6.87 -4.02 9.33
CA GLY A 170 -7.94 -4.57 8.49
C GLY A 170 -9.31 -3.98 8.76
N LYS A 171 -9.37 -2.82 9.42
CA LYS A 171 -10.60 -2.12 9.78
C LYS A 171 -10.39 -0.63 9.57
N THR A 172 -11.46 0.11 9.27
CA THR A 172 -11.38 1.57 9.20
C THR A 172 -11.63 2.18 10.56
N SER A 173 -10.66 2.96 11.06
CA SER A 173 -10.78 3.67 12.33
C SER A 173 -10.36 5.13 12.20
N TYR A 174 -11.01 6.02 12.96
CA TYR A 174 -10.68 7.45 12.95
C TYR A 174 -9.32 7.75 13.61
N TRP A 175 -8.85 6.90 14.53
CA TRP A 175 -7.55 7.06 15.21
C TRP A 175 -6.35 6.92 14.27
N GLU A 176 -6.50 6.19 13.17
CA GLU A 176 -5.44 5.97 12.17
C GLU A 176 -5.02 7.29 11.52
N HIS A 177 -5.97 8.21 11.36
CA HIS A 177 -5.72 9.56 10.87
C HIS A 177 -4.99 10.40 11.91
N ALA A 178 -5.37 10.29 13.19
CA ALA A 178 -4.66 10.97 14.28
C ALA A 178 -3.20 10.53 14.40
N VAL A 179 -2.96 9.22 14.35
CA VAL A 179 -1.62 8.63 14.40
C VAL A 179 -0.82 9.00 13.15
N GLY A 180 -1.41 8.89 11.95
CA GLY A 180 -0.77 9.30 10.71
C GLY A 180 -0.35 10.76 10.73
N TRP A 181 -1.25 11.67 11.11
CA TRP A 181 -0.92 13.09 11.25
C TRP A 181 0.13 13.37 12.31
N GLY A 182 0.06 12.70 13.46
CA GLY A 182 1.03 12.85 14.54
C GLY A 182 2.43 12.41 14.12
N ILE A 183 2.57 11.25 13.46
CA ILE A 183 3.85 10.75 12.95
C ILE A 183 4.40 11.70 11.89
N THR A 184 3.54 12.19 10.99
CA THR A 184 3.98 13.09 9.91
C THR A 184 4.43 14.45 10.44
N GLY A 185 3.68 15.04 11.39
CA GLY A 185 4.06 16.29 12.05
C GLY A 185 5.34 16.16 12.89
N SER A 186 5.52 15.01 13.53
CA SER A 186 6.74 14.63 14.23
C SER A 186 7.94 14.58 13.25
N LEU A 187 7.82 13.82 12.16
CA LEU A 187 8.85 13.71 11.11
C LEU A 187 9.21 15.05 10.48
N TYR A 188 8.21 15.92 10.24
CA TYR A 188 8.44 17.25 9.71
C TYR A 188 9.34 18.10 10.61
N CYS A 189 9.24 17.93 11.93
CA CYS A 189 10.04 18.63 12.93
C CYS A 189 11.27 17.87 13.41
N PHE A 190 11.64 16.75 12.77
CA PHE A 190 12.77 15.90 13.20
C PHE A 190 14.08 16.69 13.37
N ASN A 191 14.39 17.59 12.42
CA ASN A 191 15.61 18.41 12.47
C ASN A 191 15.58 19.53 13.53
N ARG A 192 14.48 19.73 14.26
CA ARG A 192 14.33 20.78 15.29
C ARG A 192 14.50 20.24 16.72
N GLY A 193 14.79 18.95 16.88
CA GLY A 193 15.04 18.28 18.16
C GLY A 193 13.83 17.57 18.76
N PHE A 194 14.10 16.58 19.63
CA PHE A 194 13.12 15.62 20.15
C PHE A 194 11.91 16.26 20.86
N LYS A 195 12.14 17.29 21.71
CA LYS A 195 11.04 17.99 22.41
C LYS A 195 10.07 18.65 21.44
N ARG A 196 10.59 19.31 20.39
CA ARG A 196 9.77 20.00 19.38
C ARG A 196 9.05 18.99 18.48
N MET A 197 9.69 17.86 18.20
CA MET A 197 9.11 16.74 17.46
C MET A 197 7.87 16.17 18.17
N LEU A 198 7.94 15.90 19.47
CA LEU A 198 6.79 15.40 20.23
C LEU A 198 5.64 16.41 20.28
N ILE A 199 5.95 17.69 20.53
CA ILE A 199 4.94 18.75 20.56
C ILE A 199 4.27 18.91 19.19
N ALA A 200 5.05 18.88 18.10
CA ALA A 200 4.52 18.94 16.75
C ALA A 200 3.60 17.76 16.42
N GLY A 201 3.96 16.54 16.85
CA GLY A 201 3.13 15.36 16.67
C GLY A 201 1.81 15.45 17.45
N MET A 202 1.85 15.89 18.71
CA MET A 202 0.65 16.11 19.52
C MET A 202 -0.27 17.15 18.89
N ILE A 203 0.27 18.30 18.47
CA ILE A 203 -0.52 19.35 17.81
C ILE A 203 -1.10 18.85 16.48
N ALA A 204 -0.33 18.10 15.68
CA ALA A 204 -0.78 17.57 14.40
C ALA A 204 -1.87 16.51 14.55
N SER A 205 -1.89 15.73 15.64
CA SER A 205 -2.93 14.72 15.88
C SER A 205 -4.34 15.30 16.04
N VAL A 206 -4.48 16.55 16.49
CA VAL A 206 -5.78 17.21 16.70
C VAL A 206 -6.56 17.39 15.38
N PRO A 207 -6.02 18.06 14.34
CA PRO A 207 -6.66 18.07 13.02
C PRO A 207 -6.69 16.67 12.38
N GLY A 208 -5.77 15.76 12.75
CA GLY A 208 -5.82 14.36 12.34
C GLY A 208 -7.08 13.63 12.82
N LEU A 209 -7.52 13.87 14.06
CA LEU A 209 -8.80 13.32 14.56
C LEU A 209 -9.99 13.90 13.81
N LEU A 210 -10.00 15.22 13.58
CA LEU A 210 -11.10 15.88 12.87
C LEU A 210 -11.25 15.33 11.44
N THR A 211 -10.13 15.21 10.73
CA THR A 211 -10.09 14.62 9.39
C THR A 211 -10.45 13.14 9.39
N GLY A 212 -10.08 12.38 10.42
CA GLY A 212 -10.48 10.98 10.61
C GLY A 212 -11.98 10.79 10.82
N VAL A 213 -12.63 11.69 11.57
CA VAL A 213 -14.10 11.65 11.73
C VAL A 213 -14.80 11.96 10.40
N LEU A 214 -14.34 12.99 9.69
CA LEU A 214 -14.88 13.35 8.38
C LEU A 214 -14.69 12.23 7.34
N SER A 215 -13.50 11.62 7.29
CA SER A 215 -13.21 10.53 6.36
C SER A 215 -14.04 9.29 6.70
N MET A 216 -14.24 8.97 7.97
CA MET A 216 -15.10 7.87 8.40
C MET A 216 -16.57 8.08 7.99
N LEU A 217 -17.09 9.31 8.13
CA LEU A 217 -18.44 9.65 7.67
C LEU A 217 -18.56 9.51 6.15
N ALA A 218 -17.56 9.99 5.41
CA ALA A 218 -17.52 9.84 3.95
C ALA A 218 -17.44 8.36 3.52
N CYS A 219 -16.56 7.57 4.11
CA CYS A 219 -16.42 6.14 3.83
C CYS A 219 -17.71 5.36 4.12
N ARG A 220 -18.42 5.70 5.21
CA ARG A 220 -19.72 5.09 5.53
C ARG A 220 -20.83 5.51 4.57
N ALA A 221 -20.88 6.79 4.18
CA ALA A 221 -21.86 7.25 3.21
C ALA A 221 -21.66 6.59 1.83
N SER A 222 -20.40 6.31 1.45
CA SER A 222 -20.04 5.74 0.16
C SER A 222 -19.90 4.20 0.15
N ASN A 223 -20.17 3.50 1.25
CA ASN A 223 -19.91 2.05 1.42
C ASN A 223 -18.53 1.64 0.85
N SER A 224 -17.54 2.47 1.19
CA SER A 224 -16.15 2.38 0.74
C SER A 224 -15.24 2.20 1.94
N THR A 225 -15.71 1.47 2.95
CA THR A 225 -14.86 1.10 4.09
C THR A 225 -13.81 0.10 3.64
N PHE A 226 -12.68 0.06 4.35
CA PHE A 226 -11.59 -0.89 4.07
C PHE A 226 -12.09 -2.34 4.12
N GLU A 227 -12.97 -2.66 5.07
CA GLU A 227 -13.56 -4.00 5.21
C GLU A 227 -14.33 -4.40 3.94
N GLU A 228 -15.15 -3.48 3.41
CA GLU A 228 -15.92 -3.69 2.19
C GLU A 228 -15.03 -3.73 0.94
N LEU A 229 -14.03 -2.86 0.86
CA LEU A 229 -13.10 -2.81 -0.27
C LEU A 229 -12.23 -4.07 -0.33
N TYR A 230 -11.77 -4.56 0.82
CA TYR A 230 -10.98 -5.80 0.88
C TYR A 230 -11.87 -7.04 0.64
N ALA A 231 -13.12 -7.03 1.10
CA ALA A 231 -14.09 -8.06 0.75
C ALA A 231 -14.33 -8.15 -0.77
N LYS A 232 -14.46 -7.00 -1.44
CA LYS A 232 -14.56 -6.92 -2.91
C LYS A 232 -13.30 -7.45 -3.59
N TYR A 233 -12.12 -7.06 -3.10
CA TYR A 233 -10.84 -7.56 -3.58
C TYR A 233 -10.79 -9.09 -3.57
N LEU A 234 -11.11 -9.72 -2.43
CA LEU A 234 -11.10 -11.18 -2.29
C LEU A 234 -12.06 -11.89 -3.25
N ASN A 235 -13.26 -11.32 -3.46
CA ASN A 235 -14.26 -11.88 -4.38
C ASN A 235 -13.80 -11.80 -5.84
N GLU A 236 -13.10 -10.73 -6.23
CA GLU A 236 -12.56 -10.57 -7.58
C GLU A 236 -11.38 -11.50 -7.83
N THR A 237 -10.49 -11.68 -6.85
CA THR A 237 -9.37 -12.62 -6.99
C THR A 237 -9.83 -14.07 -7.12
N GLN A 238 -11.02 -14.43 -6.61
CA GLN A 238 -11.60 -15.78 -6.80
C GLN A 238 -12.18 -16.02 -8.21
N LYS A 239 -12.44 -14.95 -8.98
CA LYS A 239 -12.97 -15.08 -10.35
C LYS A 239 -11.88 -15.29 -11.39
N ILE A 240 -10.62 -15.06 -11.02
CA ILE A 240 -9.42 -15.23 -11.83
C ILE A 240 -8.90 -16.65 -11.61
#